data_AF-A0A0M9WJP8-F1
#
_entry.id   AF-A0A0M9WJP8-F1
#
_cell.length_a   1.000
_cell.length_b   1.000
_cell.length_c   1.000
_cell.angle_alpha   90.00
_cell.angle_beta   90.00
_cell.angle_gamma   90.00
#
_symmetry.space_group_name_H-M   'P 1'
#
loop_
_entity.id
_entity.type
_entity.pdbx_description
1 polymer ?
#
loop_
_entity_poly.entity_id
_entity_poly.type
_entity_poly.pdbx_seq_one_letter_code
_entity_poly.pdbx_strand_id
1 'polypeptide(L)'
;MASLYEFEATYYRGKSNKALMPAPTSLSSTSSVSRFYCRTQNSQPRTDISNAFSDTVKLEVSRLSGAQCWSCSTTETEFAHIIAQKDGQVSYWIEAGLVPFSLKAVTNCMQLCPTCHAAFERADDPRWVFLPTDLNFFIRYELEDQRRRAQVDLPSTRIVPTVNDYRDYHTSRGLVPDDAIGGLYRGYYLKYFLCDGRLPIDFIRVLTAPKPWHGHPLAAIRRGIAILGSARCHALDQTTIDELTVLRDLYFDDKNLIHPHLVQLYHIPPAGDKRKRTDEDTDNETDHHDEKKPKLATNADNNRTVQDVVNSQDTRHIRSQATVSDTVQTDLYASTEWVLGPSATGNDAIDRFAPLLKSIDVATLLG
;
A
#
# COMPACT_ATOMS: atom_id res chain seq x y z
N MET A 1 -22.33 34.41 -43.72
CA MET A 1 -20.93 34.81 -43.49
C MET A 1 -20.22 33.67 -42.82
N ALA A 2 -19.59 32.81 -43.61
CA ALA A 2 -18.84 31.65 -43.16
C ALA A 2 -17.39 31.86 -43.63
N SER A 3 -16.42 31.69 -42.73
CA SER A 3 -15.00 31.68 -43.07
C SER A 3 -14.40 30.41 -42.45
N LEU A 4 -14.16 29.45 -43.33
CA LEU A 4 -13.35 28.27 -43.12
C LEU A 4 -11.90 28.68 -43.42
N TYR A 5 -10.97 28.36 -42.52
CA TYR A 5 -9.54 28.43 -42.78
C TYR A 5 -8.99 27.00 -42.84
N GLU A 6 -8.73 26.54 -44.06
CA GLU A 6 -7.91 25.38 -44.38
C GLU A 6 -6.43 25.77 -44.27
N PHE A 7 -5.61 24.89 -43.69
CA PHE A 7 -4.15 25.01 -43.70
C PHE A 7 -3.58 23.81 -44.48
N GLU A 8 -3.14 24.07 -45.71
CA GLU A 8 -2.46 23.11 -46.57
C GLU A 8 -0.99 22.94 -46.17
N ALA A 9 -0.53 21.69 -46.23
CA ALA A 9 0.85 21.27 -46.00
C ALA A 9 1.66 21.31 -47.30
N THR A 10 2.79 22.03 -47.31
CA THR A 10 3.74 22.01 -48.42
C THR A 10 4.95 21.11 -48.13
N TYR A 11 5.02 20.02 -48.89
CA TYR A 11 6.12 19.04 -48.95
C TYR A 11 7.21 19.54 -49.91
N TYR A 12 8.45 19.72 -49.45
CA TYR A 12 9.60 20.00 -50.33
C TYR A 12 10.33 18.71 -50.71
N ARG A 13 10.33 18.41 -52.01
CA ARG A 13 11.00 17.27 -52.66
C ARG A 13 12.20 17.80 -53.45
N GLY A 14 13.42 17.61 -52.94
CA GLY A 14 14.66 17.83 -53.69
C GLY A 14 15.15 16.55 -54.38
N LYS A 15 15.44 16.62 -55.68
CA LYS A 15 15.99 15.52 -56.50
C LYS A 15 17.37 15.90 -57.06
N SER A 16 18.22 14.87 -57.12
CA SER A 16 19.25 14.57 -58.15
C SER A 16 20.67 15.12 -57.96
N ASN A 17 21.67 14.23 -57.83
CA ASN A 17 22.35 13.63 -58.99
C ASN A 17 23.29 12.46 -58.61
N LYS A 18 23.36 11.50 -59.54
CA LYS A 18 24.21 10.29 -59.55
C LYS A 18 25.66 10.62 -59.96
N ALA A 19 26.62 9.90 -59.42
CA ALA A 19 27.88 9.57 -60.11
C ALA A 19 28.37 8.17 -59.68
N LEU A 20 28.97 7.45 -60.63
CA LEU A 20 29.31 6.02 -60.62
C LEU A 20 30.54 5.65 -59.76
N MET A 21 30.42 4.52 -59.06
CA MET A 21 31.35 3.38 -58.76
C MET A 21 32.85 3.48 -59.19
N PRO A 22 33.80 2.88 -58.42
CA PRO A 22 33.91 1.41 -58.28
C PRO A 22 34.29 0.85 -56.89
N ALA A 23 34.03 -0.46 -56.75
CA ALA A 23 34.41 -1.29 -55.61
C ALA A 23 35.91 -1.65 -55.60
N PRO A 24 36.44 -1.98 -54.41
CA PRO A 24 37.36 -3.11 -54.32
C PRO A 24 37.12 -4.03 -53.12
N THR A 25 37.73 -5.20 -53.28
CA THR A 25 37.63 -6.48 -52.59
C THR A 25 38.19 -6.48 -51.16
N SER A 26 37.70 -7.46 -50.39
CA SER A 26 38.10 -7.93 -49.05
C SER A 26 39.57 -7.79 -48.64
N LEU A 27 39.81 -7.50 -47.36
CA LEU A 27 40.71 -8.25 -46.47
C LEU A 27 40.50 -7.87 -44.99
N SER A 28 40.55 -8.91 -44.16
CA SER A 28 40.53 -8.97 -42.71
C SER A 28 41.47 -7.99 -42.01
N SER A 29 41.07 -7.47 -40.83
CA SER A 29 41.86 -7.51 -39.58
C SER A 29 41.10 -6.95 -38.38
N THR A 30 41.08 -7.79 -37.36
CA THR A 30 40.73 -7.60 -35.95
C THR A 30 41.21 -6.30 -35.30
N SER A 31 40.33 -5.63 -34.54
CA SER A 31 40.72 -5.00 -33.26
C SER A 31 39.49 -4.77 -32.38
N SER A 32 39.30 -5.71 -31.46
CA SER A 32 38.26 -5.74 -30.44
C SER A 32 38.61 -4.77 -29.32
N VAL A 33 37.82 -3.70 -29.15
CA VAL A 33 37.88 -2.84 -27.96
C VAL A 33 36.99 -3.44 -26.88
N SER A 34 37.64 -4.12 -25.94
CA SER A 34 37.09 -4.67 -24.70
C SER A 34 36.53 -3.57 -23.80
N ARG A 35 35.22 -3.61 -23.51
CA ARG A 35 34.64 -2.95 -22.33
C ARG A 35 34.38 -4.00 -21.27
N PHE A 36 35.11 -3.88 -20.17
CA PHE A 36 35.01 -4.70 -18.97
C PHE A 36 33.59 -4.65 -18.39
N TYR A 37 32.87 -5.77 -18.45
CA TYR A 37 31.78 -6.08 -17.52
C TYR A 37 32.35 -6.97 -16.42
N CYS A 38 32.41 -6.47 -15.19
CA CYS A 38 32.64 -7.29 -14.00
C CYS A 38 31.43 -8.22 -13.80
N ARG A 39 31.55 -9.45 -14.32
CA ARG A 39 30.63 -10.57 -14.07
C ARG A 39 31.17 -11.36 -12.89
N THR A 40 30.70 -11.10 -11.68
CA THR A 40 30.83 -12.05 -10.57
C THR A 40 29.87 -13.21 -10.82
N GLN A 41 30.42 -14.31 -11.33
CA GLN A 41 29.74 -15.61 -11.37
C GLN A 41 29.67 -16.15 -9.93
N ASN A 42 28.46 -16.38 -9.44
CA ASN A 42 28.22 -17.43 -8.45
C ASN A 42 27.10 -18.31 -9.00
N SER A 43 27.49 -19.48 -9.49
CA SER A 43 26.64 -20.50 -10.06
C SER A 43 26.03 -21.35 -8.95
N GLN A 44 24.77 -21.09 -8.62
CA GLN A 44 23.84 -22.13 -8.19
C GLN A 44 22.57 -22.01 -9.03
N PRO A 45 22.01 -23.12 -9.56
CA PRO A 45 20.73 -23.09 -10.23
C PRO A 45 19.65 -22.98 -9.14
N ARG A 46 19.37 -21.76 -8.69
CA ARG A 46 18.04 -21.48 -8.17
C ARG A 46 17.09 -21.59 -9.34
N THR A 47 16.10 -22.45 -9.22
CA THR A 47 14.84 -22.32 -9.95
C THR A 47 14.16 -21.03 -9.46
N ASP A 48 14.78 -19.88 -9.76
CA ASP A 48 14.20 -18.57 -9.52
C ASP A 48 13.00 -18.47 -10.45
N ILE A 49 11.81 -18.56 -9.87
CA ILE A 49 10.57 -18.13 -10.51
C ILE A 49 10.80 -16.65 -10.83
N SER A 50 11.21 -16.36 -12.06
CA SER A 50 11.53 -15.01 -12.49
C SER A 50 10.35 -14.09 -12.18
N ASN A 51 10.60 -13.02 -11.44
CA ASN A 51 9.62 -11.97 -11.17
C ASN A 51 9.34 -11.12 -12.44
N ALA A 52 9.98 -11.41 -13.57
CA ALA A 52 9.76 -10.68 -14.82
C ALA A 52 8.51 -11.15 -15.57
N PHE A 53 7.91 -10.24 -16.34
CA PHE A 53 6.92 -10.58 -17.35
C PHE A 53 7.53 -11.44 -18.46
N SER A 54 6.73 -12.33 -19.04
CA SER A 54 7.13 -13.06 -20.25
C SER A 54 7.19 -12.13 -21.46
N ASP A 55 7.95 -12.49 -22.48
CA ASP A 55 8.09 -11.67 -23.68
C ASP A 55 6.76 -11.54 -24.46
N THR A 56 5.89 -12.55 -24.39
CA THR A 56 4.53 -12.48 -24.93
C THR A 56 3.70 -11.40 -24.25
N VAL A 57 3.78 -11.28 -22.92
CA VAL A 57 3.08 -10.23 -22.17
C VAL A 57 3.63 -8.85 -22.54
N LYS A 58 4.96 -8.71 -22.60
CA LYS A 58 5.60 -7.45 -23.01
C LYS A 58 5.17 -7.02 -24.42
N LEU A 59 5.17 -7.96 -25.37
CA LEU A 59 4.78 -7.69 -26.76
C LEU A 59 3.32 -7.25 -26.85
N GLU A 60 2.41 -7.91 -26.11
CA GLU A 60 1.00 -7.56 -26.12
C GLU A 60 0.72 -6.20 -25.46
N VAL A 61 1.40 -5.89 -24.37
CA VAL A 61 1.32 -4.55 -23.74
C VAL A 61 1.80 -3.48 -24.71
N SER A 62 2.88 -3.73 -25.46
CA SER A 62 3.37 -2.83 -26.51
C SER A 62 2.37 -2.64 -27.64
N ARG A 63 1.69 -3.72 -28.05
CA ARG A 63 0.62 -3.67 -29.07
C ARG A 63 -0.55 -2.80 -28.62
N LEU A 64 -0.93 -2.88 -27.33
CA LEU A 64 -2.07 -2.16 -26.77
C LEU A 64 -1.77 -0.68 -26.48
N SER A 65 -0.61 -0.37 -25.90
CA SER A 65 -0.31 0.97 -25.36
C SER A 65 0.80 1.73 -26.11
N GLY A 66 1.34 1.14 -27.17
CA GLY A 66 2.52 1.65 -27.86
C GLY A 66 3.82 1.32 -27.11
N ALA A 67 4.89 2.03 -27.46
CA ALA A 67 6.23 1.87 -26.86
C ALA A 67 6.65 3.11 -26.06
N GLN A 68 5.69 3.83 -25.48
CA GLN A 68 5.91 5.09 -24.77
C GLN A 68 5.46 4.97 -23.32
N CYS A 69 6.11 5.73 -22.45
CA CYS A 69 5.75 5.80 -21.05
C CYS A 69 4.33 6.31 -20.93
N TRP A 70 3.46 5.54 -20.29
CA TRP A 70 2.05 5.88 -20.14
C TRP A 70 1.86 7.22 -19.38
N SER A 71 2.76 7.52 -18.44
CA SER A 71 2.74 8.75 -17.65
C SER A 71 3.26 9.97 -18.43
N CYS A 72 4.50 9.93 -18.93
CA CYS A 72 5.20 11.10 -19.48
C CYS A 72 5.53 11.04 -20.98
N SER A 73 5.11 9.98 -21.68
CA SER A 73 5.28 9.78 -23.13
C SER A 73 6.73 9.63 -23.65
N THR A 74 7.73 9.52 -22.77
CA THR A 74 9.12 9.18 -23.16
C THR A 74 9.21 7.78 -23.77
N THR A 75 10.09 7.57 -24.75
CA THR A 75 10.20 6.32 -25.53
C THR A 75 10.95 5.19 -24.83
N GLU A 76 11.91 5.51 -23.96
CA GLU A 76 12.65 4.50 -23.20
C GLU A 76 11.80 4.01 -22.03
N THR A 77 11.29 2.79 -22.13
CA THR A 77 10.31 2.23 -21.19
C THR A 77 10.72 0.87 -20.63
N GLU A 78 10.22 0.61 -19.44
CA GLU A 78 10.26 -0.64 -18.71
C GLU A 78 8.84 -1.11 -18.41
N PHE A 79 8.69 -2.41 -18.13
CA PHE A 79 7.39 -3.02 -17.83
C PHE A 79 7.17 -3.10 -16.32
N ALA A 80 6.33 -2.22 -15.80
CA ALA A 80 5.99 -2.12 -14.40
C ALA A 80 4.78 -3.03 -14.06
N HIS A 81 4.86 -3.71 -12.92
CA HIS A 81 3.71 -4.36 -12.31
C HIS A 81 2.87 -3.32 -11.56
N ILE A 82 1.57 -3.26 -11.82
CA ILE A 82 0.69 -2.34 -11.08
C ILE A 82 0.49 -2.83 -9.64
N ILE A 83 0.12 -4.10 -9.48
CA ILE A 83 0.26 -4.84 -8.21
C ILE A 83 1.57 -5.62 -8.27
N ALA A 84 2.53 -5.23 -7.43
CA ALA A 84 3.82 -5.89 -7.34
C ALA A 84 3.67 -7.35 -6.90
N GLN A 85 4.48 -8.26 -7.44
CA GLN A 85 4.50 -9.67 -7.00
C GLN A 85 4.89 -9.85 -5.52
N LYS A 86 5.61 -8.86 -4.97
CA LYS A 86 6.01 -8.83 -3.55
C LYS A 86 5.07 -7.97 -2.70
N ASP A 87 3.92 -7.55 -3.22
CA ASP A 87 2.91 -6.85 -2.40
C ASP A 87 2.41 -7.79 -1.31
N GLY A 88 2.79 -7.50 -0.06
CA GLY A 88 2.44 -8.32 1.10
C GLY A 88 0.95 -8.39 1.41
N GLN A 89 0.12 -7.55 0.79
CA GLN A 89 -1.33 -7.56 0.98
C GLN A 89 -2.08 -8.29 -0.14
N VAL A 90 -1.41 -8.77 -1.18
CA VAL A 90 -2.10 -9.33 -2.36
C VAL A 90 -2.95 -10.56 -2.03
N SER A 91 -2.55 -11.36 -1.03
CA SER A 91 -3.31 -12.53 -0.58
C SER A 91 -4.70 -12.15 -0.06
N TYR A 92 -4.80 -11.07 0.73
CA TYR A 92 -6.09 -10.59 1.25
C TYR A 92 -7.00 -10.07 0.15
N TRP A 93 -6.43 -9.47 -0.89
CA TRP A 93 -7.18 -9.02 -2.06
C TRP A 93 -7.69 -10.19 -2.91
N ILE A 94 -6.90 -11.26 -3.06
CA ILE A 94 -7.31 -12.49 -3.73
C ILE A 94 -8.42 -13.18 -2.93
N GLU A 95 -8.25 -13.32 -1.61
CA GLU A 95 -9.24 -13.93 -0.71
C GLU A 95 -10.57 -13.15 -0.72
N ALA A 96 -10.51 -11.82 -0.78
CA ALA A 96 -11.68 -10.97 -0.94
C ALA A 96 -12.29 -11.01 -2.37
N GLY A 97 -11.74 -11.78 -3.31
CA GLY A 97 -12.25 -11.87 -4.68
C GLY A 97 -12.03 -10.62 -5.54
N LEU A 98 -11.08 -9.75 -5.16
CA LEU A 98 -10.82 -8.46 -5.81
C LEU A 98 -9.74 -8.54 -6.91
N VAL A 99 -8.96 -9.62 -6.94
CA VAL A 99 -7.90 -9.84 -7.92
C VAL A 99 -8.20 -11.12 -8.71
N PRO A 100 -9.05 -11.06 -9.75
CA PRO A 100 -9.43 -12.21 -10.56
C PRO A 100 -8.41 -12.55 -11.67
N PHE A 101 -7.20 -11.96 -11.62
CA PHE A 101 -6.20 -12.06 -12.67
C PHE A 101 -4.82 -12.43 -12.11
N SER A 102 -3.96 -12.99 -12.97
CA SER A 102 -2.56 -13.26 -12.61
C SER A 102 -1.77 -11.95 -12.51
N LEU A 103 -0.90 -11.84 -11.50
CA LEU A 103 -0.01 -10.68 -11.36
C LEU A 103 0.98 -10.56 -12.53
N LYS A 104 1.22 -11.63 -13.28
CA LYS A 104 2.05 -11.63 -14.50
C LYS A 104 1.24 -11.41 -15.78
N ALA A 105 -0.05 -11.13 -15.68
CA ALA A 105 -0.90 -10.89 -16.84
C ALA A 105 -0.68 -9.51 -17.46
N VAL A 106 -1.05 -9.39 -18.73
CA VAL A 106 -1.11 -8.11 -19.49
C VAL A 106 -1.91 -7.07 -18.71
N THR A 107 -3.01 -7.47 -18.07
CA THR A 107 -3.91 -6.57 -17.33
C THR A 107 -3.32 -5.98 -16.04
N ASN A 108 -2.16 -6.47 -15.57
CA ASN A 108 -1.43 -5.94 -14.42
C ASN A 108 -0.12 -5.24 -14.84
N CYS A 109 0.06 -4.98 -16.13
CA CYS A 109 1.29 -4.44 -16.67
C CYS A 109 1.09 -3.02 -17.24
N MET A 110 2.10 -2.16 -17.07
CA MET A 110 2.13 -0.83 -17.66
C MET A 110 3.55 -0.47 -18.09
N GLN A 111 3.69 0.22 -19.21
CA GLN A 111 4.97 0.76 -19.64
C GLN A 111 5.25 2.10 -18.99
N LEU A 112 6.38 2.20 -18.28
CA LEU A 112 6.84 3.41 -17.63
C LEU A 112 8.31 3.64 -17.96
N CYS A 113 8.74 4.89 -18.16
CA CYS A 113 10.17 5.18 -18.21
C CYS A 113 10.80 4.94 -16.83
N PRO A 114 12.12 4.71 -16.72
CA PRO A 114 12.77 4.41 -15.44
C PRO A 114 12.44 5.43 -14.33
N THR A 115 12.36 6.72 -14.68
CA THR A 115 12.00 7.78 -13.75
C THR A 115 10.56 7.67 -13.23
N CYS A 116 9.58 7.44 -14.11
CA CYS A 116 8.18 7.26 -13.71
C CYS A 116 7.97 5.93 -12.98
N HIS A 117 8.69 4.88 -13.38
CA HIS A 117 8.66 3.58 -12.74
C HIS A 117 9.14 3.68 -11.29
N ALA A 118 10.30 4.32 -11.06
CA ALA A 118 10.81 4.56 -9.71
C ALA A 118 9.89 5.46 -8.87
N ALA A 119 9.22 6.44 -9.48
CA ALA A 119 8.22 7.28 -8.80
C ALA A 119 6.95 6.50 -8.43
N PHE A 120 6.58 5.52 -9.26
CA PHE A 120 5.42 4.65 -9.07
C PHE A 120 5.68 3.57 -8.02
N GLU A 121 6.82 2.89 -8.02
CA GLU A 121 7.05 1.65 -7.26
C GLU A 121 7.12 1.86 -5.72
N ARG A 122 7.49 3.07 -5.26
CA ARG A 122 7.65 3.39 -3.83
C ARG A 122 6.36 3.14 -3.06
N ALA A 123 6.30 2.05 -2.28
CA ALA A 123 5.09 1.65 -1.58
C ALA A 123 4.78 2.55 -0.36
N ASP A 124 5.81 3.03 0.31
CA ASP A 124 5.77 3.88 1.51
C ASP A 124 5.53 5.37 1.18
N ASP A 125 6.17 5.86 0.11
CA ASP A 125 6.11 7.26 -0.33
C ASP A 125 5.89 7.30 -1.86
N PRO A 126 4.68 6.94 -2.35
CA PRO A 126 4.37 7.00 -3.77
C PRO A 126 4.49 8.45 -4.25
N ARG A 127 5.23 8.67 -5.34
CA ARG A 127 5.41 10.02 -5.93
C ARG A 127 4.52 10.24 -7.14
N TRP A 128 4.04 9.15 -7.72
CA TRP A 128 3.08 9.14 -8.81
C TRP A 128 2.14 7.96 -8.66
N VAL A 129 0.88 8.19 -8.97
CA VAL A 129 -0.15 7.14 -9.08
C VAL A 129 -1.02 7.45 -10.27
N PHE A 130 -1.89 6.50 -10.64
CA PHE A 130 -2.97 6.77 -11.56
C PHE A 130 -4.23 6.07 -11.04
N LEU A 131 -5.38 6.69 -11.27
CA LEU A 131 -6.68 6.21 -10.77
C LEU A 131 -7.70 6.21 -11.89
N PRO A 132 -8.73 5.34 -11.82
CA PRO A 132 -9.91 5.51 -12.66
C PRO A 132 -10.48 6.92 -12.53
N THR A 133 -10.92 7.51 -13.63
CA THR A 133 -11.53 8.85 -13.63
C THR A 133 -12.90 8.92 -12.96
N ASP A 134 -13.60 7.80 -12.83
CA ASP A 134 -14.91 7.71 -12.17
C ASP A 134 -14.89 6.55 -11.16
N LEU A 135 -14.54 6.85 -9.90
CA LEU A 135 -14.56 5.85 -8.83
C LEU A 135 -16.00 5.48 -8.44
N ASN A 136 -16.95 6.39 -8.63
CA ASN A 136 -18.37 6.21 -8.39
C ASN A 136 -18.99 5.08 -9.23
N PHE A 137 -18.46 4.80 -10.42
CA PHE A 137 -18.78 3.59 -11.18
C PHE A 137 -18.52 2.32 -10.35
N PHE A 138 -17.34 2.21 -9.73
CA PHE A 138 -16.93 1.04 -8.95
C PHE A 138 -17.70 0.92 -7.64
N ILE A 139 -18.01 2.05 -6.99
CA ILE A 139 -18.84 2.09 -5.78
C ILE A 139 -20.21 1.50 -6.08
N ARG A 140 -20.87 1.98 -7.14
CA ARG A 140 -22.20 1.47 -7.54
C ARG A 140 -22.15 -0.01 -7.91
N TYR A 141 -21.10 -0.44 -8.58
CA TYR A 141 -20.91 -1.84 -8.96
C TYR A 141 -20.82 -2.74 -7.72
N GLU A 142 -19.99 -2.37 -6.74
CA GLU A 142 -19.83 -3.14 -5.49
C GLU A 142 -21.12 -3.15 -4.66
N LEU A 143 -21.82 -2.03 -4.55
CA LEU A 143 -23.10 -1.97 -3.85
C LEU A 143 -24.15 -2.91 -4.46
N GLU A 144 -24.19 -3.00 -5.80
CA GLU A 144 -25.10 -3.93 -6.48
C GLU A 144 -24.68 -5.39 -6.28
N ASP A 145 -23.38 -5.68 -6.36
CA ASP A 145 -22.86 -7.01 -6.08
C ASP A 145 -23.15 -7.46 -4.63
N GLN A 146 -23.03 -6.55 -3.65
CA GLN A 146 -23.39 -6.82 -2.26
C GLN A 146 -24.88 -7.15 -2.10
N ARG A 147 -25.78 -6.38 -2.74
CA ARG A 147 -27.22 -6.69 -2.74
C ARG A 147 -27.51 -8.06 -3.35
N ARG A 148 -26.87 -8.36 -4.48
CA ARG A 148 -26.98 -9.65 -5.15
C ARG A 148 -26.51 -10.80 -4.25
N ARG A 149 -25.36 -10.65 -3.57
CA ARG A 149 -24.84 -11.65 -2.63
C ARG A 149 -25.75 -11.83 -1.40
N ALA A 150 -26.40 -10.77 -0.93
CA ALA A 150 -27.33 -10.83 0.20
C ALA A 150 -28.66 -11.54 -0.11
N GLN A 151 -29.03 -11.67 -1.40
CA GLN A 151 -30.27 -12.33 -1.82
C GLN A 151 -30.14 -13.85 -2.02
N VAL A 152 -28.92 -14.38 -2.08
CA VAL A 152 -28.67 -15.79 -2.38
C VAL A 152 -28.36 -16.53 -1.09
N ASP A 153 -29.09 -17.62 -0.80
CA ASP A 153 -28.91 -18.45 0.41
C ASP A 153 -27.56 -19.21 0.44
N LEU A 154 -26.85 -19.25 -0.68
CA LEU A 154 -25.54 -19.87 -0.85
C LEU A 154 -24.44 -18.79 -0.93
N PRO A 155 -23.23 -19.07 -0.40
CA PRO A 155 -22.09 -18.18 -0.56
C PRO A 155 -21.85 -17.91 -2.05
N SER A 156 -22.18 -16.70 -2.49
CA SER A 156 -21.98 -16.29 -3.87
C SER A 156 -20.68 -15.53 -3.99
N THR A 157 -19.86 -15.91 -4.97
CA THR A 157 -18.58 -15.27 -5.25
C THR A 157 -18.77 -13.80 -5.60
N ARG A 158 -17.89 -12.94 -5.09
CA ARG A 158 -17.85 -11.51 -5.44
C ARG A 158 -17.65 -11.35 -6.94
N ILE A 159 -18.40 -10.44 -7.57
CA ILE A 159 -18.23 -10.06 -8.97
C ILE A 159 -17.65 -8.66 -9.00
N VAL A 160 -16.56 -8.49 -9.74
CA VAL A 160 -15.88 -7.20 -9.91
C VAL A 160 -15.96 -6.72 -11.36
N PRO A 161 -15.96 -5.41 -11.60
CA PRO A 161 -15.98 -4.88 -12.96
C PRO A 161 -14.72 -5.25 -13.72
N THR A 162 -14.92 -5.71 -14.95
CA THR A 162 -13.86 -6.02 -15.90
C THR A 162 -13.35 -4.77 -16.62
N VAL A 163 -12.27 -4.92 -17.38
CA VAL A 163 -11.75 -3.87 -18.28
C VAL A 163 -12.82 -3.44 -19.29
N ASN A 164 -13.56 -4.40 -19.83
CA ASN A 164 -14.62 -4.14 -20.81
C ASN A 164 -15.78 -3.39 -20.18
N ASP A 165 -16.25 -3.79 -18.98
CA ASP A 165 -17.36 -3.11 -18.30
C ASP A 165 -17.06 -1.61 -18.09
N TYR A 166 -15.83 -1.28 -17.67
CA TYR A 166 -15.42 0.10 -17.45
C TYR A 166 -15.13 0.89 -18.73
N ARG A 167 -14.68 0.21 -19.81
CA ARG A 167 -14.60 0.81 -21.14
C ARG A 167 -16.00 1.13 -21.66
N ASP A 168 -16.88 0.15 -21.67
CA ASP A 168 -18.23 0.25 -22.23
C ASP A 168 -19.06 1.32 -21.50
N TYR A 169 -18.84 1.47 -20.18
CA TYR A 169 -19.36 2.59 -19.41
C TYR A 169 -18.99 3.97 -20.00
N HIS A 170 -17.72 4.17 -20.34
CA HIS A 170 -17.27 5.43 -20.94
C HIS A 170 -17.70 5.57 -22.41
N THR A 171 -17.69 4.48 -23.16
CA THR A 171 -18.16 4.45 -24.55
C THR A 171 -19.63 4.86 -24.63
N SER A 172 -20.49 4.32 -23.75
CA SER A 172 -21.91 4.66 -23.69
C SER A 172 -22.19 6.15 -23.39
N ARG A 173 -21.18 6.86 -22.88
CA ARG A 173 -21.22 8.30 -22.58
C ARG A 173 -20.51 9.16 -23.62
N GLY A 174 -19.99 8.56 -24.68
CA GLY A 174 -19.21 9.25 -25.72
C GLY A 174 -17.87 9.81 -25.22
N LEU A 175 -17.32 9.26 -24.12
CA LEU A 175 -16.07 9.74 -23.53
C LEU A 175 -14.82 9.07 -24.12
N VAL A 176 -14.98 7.87 -24.68
CA VAL A 176 -13.94 7.12 -25.41
C VAL A 176 -14.54 6.51 -26.66
N PRO A 177 -13.75 6.30 -27.72
CA PRO A 177 -14.23 5.61 -28.92
C PRO A 177 -14.52 4.13 -28.65
N ASP A 178 -15.32 3.51 -29.51
CA ASP A 178 -15.72 2.09 -29.40
C ASP A 178 -14.53 1.13 -29.43
N ASP A 179 -13.44 1.52 -30.10
CA ASP A 179 -12.21 0.75 -30.25
C ASP A 179 -11.16 1.03 -29.15
N ALA A 180 -11.52 1.78 -28.11
CA ALA A 180 -10.63 2.08 -27.01
C ALA A 180 -10.12 0.81 -26.31
N ILE A 181 -8.84 0.81 -25.94
CA ILE A 181 -8.18 -0.33 -25.29
C ILE A 181 -8.66 -0.61 -23.85
N GLY A 182 -9.41 0.31 -23.25
CA GLY A 182 -9.92 0.23 -21.89
C GLY A 182 -10.56 1.54 -21.44
N GLY A 183 -10.95 1.60 -20.16
CA GLY A 183 -11.53 2.81 -19.57
C GLY A 183 -10.52 3.95 -19.33
N LEU A 184 -11.01 5.11 -18.92
CA LEU A 184 -10.21 6.31 -18.67
C LEU A 184 -9.63 6.36 -17.25
N TYR A 185 -8.35 6.68 -17.20
CA TYR A 185 -7.57 6.87 -15.97
C TYR A 185 -6.83 8.19 -16.00
N ARG A 186 -6.65 8.80 -14.83
CA ARG A 186 -5.89 10.04 -14.63
C ARG A 186 -4.64 9.75 -13.81
N GLY A 187 -3.49 10.23 -14.27
CA GLY A 187 -2.26 10.26 -13.49
C GLY A 187 -2.26 11.41 -12.48
N TYR A 188 -1.78 11.16 -11.27
CA TYR A 188 -1.61 12.15 -10.21
C TYR A 188 -0.13 12.20 -9.79
N TYR A 189 0.46 13.38 -9.89
CA TYR A 189 1.81 13.65 -9.43
C TYR A 189 1.77 14.11 -7.97
N LEU A 190 2.11 13.22 -7.05
CA LEU A 190 2.13 13.46 -5.60
C LEU A 190 3.41 14.16 -5.14
N LYS A 191 4.43 14.16 -6.00
CA LYS A 191 5.65 14.95 -5.89
C LYS A 191 6.10 15.33 -7.30
N TYR A 192 6.66 16.52 -7.47
CA TYR A 192 7.38 16.84 -8.70
C TYR A 192 8.71 16.08 -8.74
N PHE A 193 8.87 15.17 -9.71
CA PHE A 193 10.12 14.42 -9.95
C PHE A 193 10.56 14.45 -11.42
N LEU A 194 9.75 15.03 -12.30
CA LEU A 194 10.12 15.26 -13.70
C LEU A 194 10.84 16.62 -13.82
N CYS A 195 11.94 16.65 -14.57
CA CYS A 195 12.73 17.85 -14.86
C CYS A 195 13.05 18.68 -13.60
N ASP A 196 13.48 18.02 -12.52
CA ASP A 196 13.78 18.64 -11.21
C ASP A 196 12.65 19.53 -10.66
N GLY A 197 11.41 19.20 -11.01
CA GLY A 197 10.21 19.94 -10.63
C GLY A 197 10.02 21.30 -11.30
N ARG A 198 10.68 21.52 -12.43
CA ARG A 198 10.60 22.77 -13.20
C ARG A 198 9.62 22.71 -14.38
N LEU A 199 8.73 21.72 -14.42
CA LEU A 199 7.75 21.63 -15.49
C LEU A 199 6.70 22.75 -15.37
N PRO A 200 6.39 23.48 -16.45
CA PRO A 200 5.27 24.41 -16.48
C PRO A 200 3.94 23.72 -16.14
N ILE A 201 3.03 24.43 -15.46
CA ILE A 201 1.74 23.88 -15.04
C ILE A 201 0.91 23.36 -16.22
N ASP A 202 0.98 24.01 -17.37
CA ASP A 202 0.28 23.58 -18.59
C ASP A 202 0.81 22.25 -19.09
N PHE A 203 2.10 21.99 -18.93
CA PHE A 203 2.69 20.70 -19.29
C PHE A 203 2.20 19.60 -18.34
N ILE A 204 2.16 19.89 -17.04
CA ILE A 204 1.59 18.96 -16.05
C ILE A 204 0.12 18.64 -16.38
N ARG A 205 -0.68 19.64 -16.76
CA ARG A 205 -2.08 19.45 -17.17
C ARG A 205 -2.19 18.45 -18.31
N VAL A 206 -1.35 18.57 -19.34
CA VAL A 206 -1.28 17.62 -20.46
C VAL A 206 -0.90 16.22 -19.97
N LEU A 207 0.10 16.10 -19.10
CA LEU A 207 0.54 14.80 -18.57
C LEU A 207 -0.52 14.12 -17.68
N THR A 208 -1.34 14.91 -16.98
CA THR A 208 -2.45 14.45 -16.13
C THR A 208 -3.79 14.32 -16.86
N ALA A 209 -3.82 14.59 -18.17
CA ALA A 209 -5.04 14.38 -18.95
C ALA A 209 -5.48 12.91 -18.84
N PRO A 210 -6.80 12.62 -18.76
CA PRO A 210 -7.30 11.25 -18.80
C PRO A 210 -6.79 10.50 -20.02
N LYS A 211 -6.31 9.27 -19.81
CA LYS A 211 -5.81 8.37 -20.86
C LYS A 211 -6.45 6.99 -20.70
N PRO A 212 -6.72 6.28 -21.81
CA PRO A 212 -7.15 4.89 -21.73
C PRO A 212 -6.03 4.02 -21.19
N TRP A 213 -6.40 3.01 -20.40
CA TRP A 213 -5.48 1.94 -19.98
C TRP A 213 -6.19 0.59 -20.03
N HIS A 214 -5.48 -0.40 -20.56
CA HIS A 214 -5.98 -1.74 -20.86
C HIS A 214 -6.02 -2.68 -19.64
N GLY A 215 -5.52 -2.23 -18.49
CA GLY A 215 -5.40 -3.08 -17.32
C GLY A 215 -6.65 -3.14 -16.46
N HIS A 216 -6.64 -4.12 -15.55
CA HIS A 216 -7.78 -4.38 -14.67
C HIS A 216 -7.95 -3.22 -13.68
N PRO A 217 -9.14 -2.59 -13.58
CA PRO A 217 -9.31 -1.39 -12.76
C PRO A 217 -8.95 -1.59 -11.28
N LEU A 218 -9.23 -2.77 -10.73
CA LEU A 218 -8.92 -3.11 -9.34
C LEU A 218 -7.41 -3.04 -9.03
N ALA A 219 -6.53 -3.22 -10.03
CA ALA A 219 -5.09 -3.01 -9.84
C ALA A 219 -4.76 -1.55 -9.56
N ALA A 220 -5.38 -0.62 -10.29
CA ALA A 220 -5.23 0.81 -10.06
C ALA A 220 -5.90 1.24 -8.74
N ILE A 221 -7.08 0.69 -8.41
CA ILE A 221 -7.79 0.99 -7.16
C ILE A 221 -7.02 0.50 -5.94
N ARG A 222 -6.41 -0.69 -5.99
CA ARG A 222 -5.48 -1.19 -4.95
C ARG A 222 -4.39 -0.18 -4.65
N ARG A 223 -3.81 0.42 -5.70
CA ARG A 223 -2.80 1.46 -5.57
C ARG A 223 -3.40 2.74 -4.98
N GLY A 224 -4.58 3.14 -5.42
CA GLY A 224 -5.31 4.28 -4.87
C GLY A 224 -5.59 4.17 -3.37
N ILE A 225 -6.12 3.03 -2.93
CA ILE A 225 -6.40 2.78 -1.51
C ILE A 225 -5.12 2.81 -0.66
N ALA A 226 -3.98 2.33 -1.17
CA ALA A 226 -2.71 2.44 -0.45
C ALA A 226 -2.31 3.90 -0.17
N ILE A 227 -2.66 4.85 -1.04
CA ILE A 227 -2.33 6.27 -0.86
C ILE A 227 -3.03 6.84 0.37
N LEU A 228 -4.20 6.32 0.76
CA LEU A 228 -4.92 6.81 1.95
C LEU A 228 -4.07 6.71 3.23
N GLY A 229 -3.13 5.77 3.29
CA GLY A 229 -2.15 5.65 4.39
C GLY A 229 -0.92 6.55 4.26
N SER A 230 -0.74 7.24 3.13
CA SER A 230 0.39 8.13 2.87
C SER A 230 0.05 9.57 3.22
N ALA A 231 1.02 10.29 3.80
CA ALA A 231 0.90 11.74 4.03
C ALA A 231 0.67 12.54 2.74
N ARG A 232 0.94 11.98 1.55
CA ARG A 232 0.71 12.63 0.24
C ARG A 232 -0.72 12.52 -0.28
N CYS A 233 -1.63 11.85 0.44
CA CYS A 233 -3.03 11.73 0.01
C CYS A 233 -3.70 13.09 -0.26
N HIS A 234 -3.28 14.15 0.44
CA HIS A 234 -3.78 15.52 0.27
C HIS A 234 -3.49 16.15 -1.11
N ALA A 235 -2.66 15.53 -1.95
CA ALA A 235 -2.50 15.95 -3.34
C ALA A 235 -3.68 15.53 -4.23
N LEU A 236 -4.53 14.61 -3.75
CA LEU A 236 -5.82 14.29 -4.36
C LEU A 236 -6.88 15.27 -3.84
N ASP A 237 -7.92 15.52 -4.64
CA ASP A 237 -9.07 16.28 -4.15
C ASP A 237 -9.87 15.47 -3.11
N GLN A 238 -10.63 16.18 -2.28
CA GLN A 238 -11.39 15.55 -1.19
C GLN A 238 -12.40 14.52 -1.70
N THR A 239 -13.02 14.75 -2.87
CA THR A 239 -14.00 13.80 -3.43
C THR A 239 -13.32 12.47 -3.77
N THR A 240 -12.15 12.51 -4.42
CA THR A 240 -11.36 11.32 -4.71
C THR A 240 -10.97 10.57 -3.42
N ILE A 241 -10.57 11.29 -2.36
CA ILE A 241 -10.20 10.69 -1.07
C ILE A 241 -11.40 9.97 -0.44
N ASP A 242 -12.57 10.62 -0.43
CA ASP A 242 -13.79 10.08 0.14
C ASP A 242 -14.27 8.85 -0.65
N GLU A 243 -14.24 8.89 -1.98
CA GLU A 243 -14.61 7.77 -2.84
C GLU A 243 -13.68 6.57 -2.67
N LEU A 244 -12.36 6.78 -2.56
CA LEU A 244 -11.41 5.71 -2.25
C LEU A 244 -11.64 5.11 -0.86
N THR A 245 -12.01 5.94 0.11
CA THR A 245 -12.34 5.51 1.48
C THR A 245 -13.58 4.63 1.47
N VAL A 246 -14.64 5.06 0.79
CA VAL A 246 -15.87 4.26 0.59
C VAL A 246 -15.55 2.93 -0.09
N LEU A 247 -14.75 2.93 -1.16
CA LEU A 247 -14.35 1.69 -1.83
C LEU A 247 -13.57 0.74 -0.92
N ARG A 248 -12.61 1.25 -0.15
CA ARG A 248 -11.87 0.45 0.83
C ARG A 248 -12.83 -0.20 1.82
N ASP A 249 -13.76 0.57 2.37
CA ASP A 249 -14.67 0.08 3.39
C ASP A 249 -15.63 -0.95 2.76
N LEU A 250 -16.22 -0.68 1.59
CA LEU A 250 -17.06 -1.65 0.88
C LEU A 250 -16.33 -2.97 0.55
N TYR A 251 -15.05 -2.90 0.21
CA TYR A 251 -14.27 -4.08 -0.15
C TYR A 251 -13.86 -4.95 1.04
N PHE A 252 -13.68 -4.36 2.22
CA PHE A 252 -13.08 -5.02 3.38
C PHE A 252 -13.95 -5.03 4.65
N ASP A 253 -15.11 -4.37 4.67
CA ASP A 253 -16.11 -4.45 5.75
C ASP A 253 -16.91 -5.76 5.74
N ASP A 254 -16.28 -6.84 5.27
CA ASP A 254 -16.82 -8.19 5.37
C ASP A 254 -16.22 -8.87 6.60
N LYS A 255 -17.06 -9.08 7.61
CA LYS A 255 -16.67 -9.70 8.89
C LYS A 255 -16.04 -11.08 8.71
N ASN A 256 -16.30 -11.75 7.59
CA ASN A 256 -15.70 -13.05 7.27
C ASN A 256 -14.21 -12.96 6.91
N LEU A 257 -13.71 -11.76 6.57
CA LEU A 257 -12.29 -11.53 6.25
C LEU A 257 -11.41 -11.37 7.51
N ILE A 258 -12.01 -11.21 8.69
CA ILE A 258 -11.28 -11.07 9.94
C ILE A 258 -11.15 -12.45 10.59
N HIS A 259 -9.92 -12.82 10.97
CA HIS A 259 -9.68 -14.07 11.68
C HIS A 259 -10.56 -14.13 12.95
N PRO A 260 -11.37 -15.18 13.16
CA PRO A 260 -12.36 -15.23 14.24
C PRO A 260 -11.79 -14.96 15.65
N HIS A 261 -10.56 -15.41 15.91
CA HIS A 261 -9.86 -15.14 17.17
C HIS A 261 -9.56 -13.64 17.39
N LEU A 262 -9.23 -12.89 16.34
CA LEU A 262 -9.00 -11.44 16.46
C LEU A 262 -10.32 -10.70 16.70
N VAL A 263 -11.41 -11.18 16.10
CA VAL A 263 -12.75 -10.63 16.37
C VAL A 263 -13.09 -10.78 17.85
N GLN A 264 -12.83 -11.96 18.44
CA GLN A 264 -13.08 -12.20 19.85
C GLN A 264 -12.22 -11.33 20.79
N LEU A 265 -10.96 -11.07 20.42
CA LEU A 265 -10.05 -10.26 21.23
C LEU A 265 -10.41 -8.77 21.22
N TYR A 266 -10.76 -8.21 20.07
CA TYR A 266 -10.92 -6.76 19.91
C TYR A 266 -12.39 -6.31 19.91
N HIS A 267 -13.34 -7.20 19.66
CA HIS A 267 -14.77 -6.91 19.70
C HIS A 267 -15.45 -7.63 20.88
N ILE A 268 -14.86 -7.49 22.07
CA ILE A 268 -15.52 -7.87 23.32
C ILE A 268 -16.76 -6.97 23.44
N PRO A 269 -17.99 -7.52 23.46
CA PRO A 269 -19.18 -6.72 23.73
C PRO A 269 -18.97 -6.03 25.08
N PRO A 270 -19.25 -4.73 25.23
CA PRO A 270 -19.13 -4.08 26.52
C PRO A 270 -19.99 -4.88 27.50
N ALA A 271 -19.33 -5.57 28.44
CA ALA A 271 -20.01 -6.27 29.50
C ALA A 271 -20.87 -5.21 30.17
N GLY A 272 -22.20 -5.35 30.03
CA GLY A 272 -23.15 -4.53 30.73
C GLY A 272 -22.99 -4.81 32.20
N ASP A 273 -22.05 -4.10 32.83
CA ASP A 273 -21.83 -4.09 34.26
C ASP A 273 -23.03 -3.36 34.87
N LYS A 274 -24.16 -4.05 34.90
CA LYS A 274 -25.26 -3.73 35.80
C LYS A 274 -24.72 -4.01 37.20
N ARG A 275 -23.93 -3.06 37.72
CA ARG A 275 -23.76 -2.87 39.15
C ARG A 275 -25.16 -2.66 39.71
N LYS A 276 -25.76 -3.77 40.13
CA LYS A 276 -26.92 -3.79 41.00
C LYS A 276 -26.44 -3.18 42.30
N ARG A 277 -26.60 -1.87 42.45
CA ARG A 277 -26.56 -1.21 43.76
C ARG A 277 -27.73 -1.81 44.55
N THR A 278 -27.44 -2.82 45.34
CA THR A 278 -28.26 -3.19 46.49
C THR A 278 -27.92 -2.19 47.57
N ASP A 279 -28.63 -1.06 47.57
CA ASP A 279 -28.78 -0.26 48.77
C ASP A 279 -29.99 -0.88 49.50
N GLU A 280 -29.69 -1.78 50.43
CA GLU A 280 -30.60 -2.17 51.50
C GLU A 280 -30.69 -0.99 52.46
N ASP A 281 -31.89 -0.43 52.63
CA ASP A 281 -32.35 0.22 53.87
C ASP A 281 -33.83 0.56 53.69
N THR A 282 -34.72 -0.41 53.91
CA THR A 282 -36.05 -0.12 54.46
C THR A 282 -36.60 -1.34 55.17
N ASP A 283 -36.62 -1.25 56.49
CA ASP A 283 -37.32 -2.13 57.40
C ASP A 283 -38.80 -2.25 57.02
N ASN A 284 -39.30 -3.47 56.87
CA ASN A 284 -40.57 -3.82 57.50
C ASN A 284 -40.79 -5.33 57.61
N GLU A 285 -41.11 -5.72 58.83
CA GLU A 285 -41.51 -7.04 59.28
C GLU A 285 -42.75 -7.55 58.52
N THR A 286 -42.79 -8.84 58.18
CA THR A 286 -43.76 -9.81 58.75
C THR A 286 -43.63 -11.19 58.09
N ASP A 287 -43.30 -12.18 58.93
CA ASP A 287 -43.95 -13.49 59.07
C ASP A 287 -44.36 -14.31 57.83
N HIS A 288 -43.69 -15.45 57.59
CA HIS A 288 -44.19 -16.79 57.97
C HIS A 288 -43.53 -17.97 57.21
N HIS A 289 -43.18 -18.99 58.00
CA HIS A 289 -43.23 -20.45 57.76
C HIS A 289 -42.22 -21.19 56.85
N ASP A 290 -41.35 -21.93 57.57
CA ASP A 290 -41.16 -23.39 57.56
C ASP A 290 -40.43 -24.14 56.43
N GLU A 291 -39.32 -24.75 56.89
CA GLU A 291 -38.92 -26.15 56.72
C GLU A 291 -38.67 -26.74 55.32
N LYS A 292 -37.39 -27.01 55.01
CA LYS A 292 -36.81 -28.39 54.92
C LYS A 292 -35.42 -28.41 54.25
N LYS A 293 -34.39 -28.70 55.05
CA LYS A 293 -33.26 -29.57 54.67
C LYS A 293 -33.75 -31.03 54.79
N PRO A 294 -33.13 -32.07 54.17
CA PRO A 294 -31.68 -32.29 53.98
C PRO A 294 -31.34 -32.94 52.60
N LYS A 295 -30.14 -33.39 52.19
CA LYS A 295 -29.14 -34.23 52.86
C LYS A 295 -27.90 -34.36 51.95
N LEU A 296 -26.77 -34.56 52.63
CA LEU A 296 -25.43 -34.88 52.15
C LEU A 296 -25.35 -36.28 51.51
N ALA A 297 -24.50 -36.47 50.50
CA ALA A 297 -23.81 -37.75 50.25
C ALA A 297 -22.46 -37.53 49.58
N THR A 298 -21.44 -37.97 50.32
CA THR A 298 -20.00 -38.03 50.07
C THR A 298 -19.64 -39.15 49.09
N ASN A 299 -18.53 -39.01 48.37
CA ASN A 299 -17.47 -40.01 48.08
C ASN A 299 -16.38 -39.29 47.25
N ALA A 300 -15.16 -39.07 47.76
CA ALA A 300 -14.05 -40.03 47.88
C ALA A 300 -13.61 -40.56 46.49
N ASP A 301 -12.36 -40.56 46.05
CA ASP A 301 -11.05 -40.18 46.61
C ASP A 301 -10.01 -40.29 45.48
N ASN A 302 -8.77 -39.84 45.75
CA ASN A 302 -7.48 -40.21 45.13
C ASN A 302 -6.78 -39.24 44.15
N ASN A 303 -5.88 -38.46 44.78
CA ASN A 303 -4.40 -38.48 44.59
C ASN A 303 -3.80 -38.21 43.19
N ARG A 304 -2.89 -37.23 43.10
CA ARG A 304 -1.44 -37.44 43.34
C ARG A 304 -0.60 -36.16 43.10
N THR A 305 -0.11 -35.59 44.21
CA THR A 305 1.30 -35.25 44.54
C THR A 305 2.13 -34.23 43.72
N VAL A 306 2.31 -33.04 44.33
CA VAL A 306 3.56 -32.33 44.74
C VAL A 306 4.74 -32.22 43.74
N GLN A 307 5.17 -30.97 43.45
CA GLN A 307 6.47 -30.43 43.91
C GLN A 307 6.59 -28.91 43.70
N ASP A 308 6.61 -28.19 44.82
CA ASP A 308 7.28 -26.90 45.01
C ASP A 308 8.79 -27.08 44.99
N VAL A 309 9.54 -26.18 44.33
CA VAL A 309 10.89 -25.79 44.77
C VAL A 309 11.14 -24.31 44.42
N VAL A 310 11.50 -23.56 45.46
CA VAL A 310 11.95 -22.17 45.51
C VAL A 310 13.48 -22.09 45.42
N ASN A 311 13.99 -20.90 45.01
CA ASN A 311 15.33 -20.27 45.13
C ASN A 311 16.10 -20.12 43.81
N SER A 312 16.50 -18.91 43.35
CA SER A 312 17.20 -17.73 43.93
C SER A 312 18.72 -17.79 43.71
N GLN A 313 19.29 -16.62 43.35
CA GLN A 313 20.73 -16.22 43.25
C GLN A 313 21.53 -16.66 41.99
N ASP A 314 22.49 -15.93 41.41
CA ASP A 314 22.92 -14.51 41.45
C ASP A 314 24.04 -14.31 40.38
N THR A 315 24.24 -13.08 39.89
CA THR A 315 25.44 -12.47 39.24
C THR A 315 26.30 -13.18 38.16
N ARG A 316 26.56 -12.48 37.03
CA ARG A 316 27.87 -11.84 36.73
C ARG A 316 27.92 -11.08 35.39
N HIS A 317 28.47 -9.87 35.47
CA HIS A 317 28.82 -8.95 34.39
C HIS A 317 29.97 -9.46 33.50
N ILE A 318 29.89 -9.17 32.19
CA ILE A 318 31.08 -8.99 31.33
C ILE A 318 30.98 -7.62 30.65
N ARG A 319 32.04 -6.84 30.87
CA ARG A 319 32.31 -5.47 30.45
C ARG A 319 33.19 -5.54 29.22
N SER A 320 32.79 -4.89 28.12
CA SER A 320 33.69 -4.63 26.99
C SER A 320 33.81 -3.11 26.82
N GLN A 321 35.01 -2.60 27.07
CA GLN A 321 35.42 -1.23 26.81
C GLN A 321 35.68 -1.07 25.31
N ALA A 322 35.18 0.00 24.71
CA ALA A 322 35.63 0.48 23.41
C ALA A 322 36.19 1.90 23.58
N THR A 323 37.42 2.06 23.10
CA THR A 323 38.27 3.23 23.14
C THR A 323 37.75 4.38 22.27
N VAL A 324 37.91 5.59 22.79
CA VAL A 324 37.68 6.88 22.15
C VAL A 324 38.62 7.09 20.96
N SER A 325 38.10 7.61 19.86
CA SER A 325 38.87 8.41 18.90
C SER A 325 38.00 9.53 18.34
N ASP A 326 38.52 10.75 18.42
CA ASP A 326 37.87 12.03 18.14
C ASP A 326 37.52 12.22 16.65
N THR A 327 36.28 12.64 16.37
CA THR A 327 35.97 13.70 15.37
C THR A 327 34.53 14.20 15.52
N VAL A 328 34.42 15.49 15.85
CA VAL A 328 33.24 16.38 15.90
C VAL A 328 32.69 16.53 14.46
N GLN A 329 31.40 16.49 14.06
CA GLN A 329 30.11 17.06 14.50
C GLN A 329 29.07 16.43 13.53
N THR A 330 27.89 15.89 13.88
CA THR A 330 26.66 16.58 14.33
C THR A 330 25.56 15.51 14.47
N ASP A 331 25.50 14.79 15.59
CA ASP A 331 24.43 13.82 15.89
C ASP A 331 23.35 14.48 16.76
N LEU A 332 22.38 15.11 16.11
CA LEU A 332 21.12 15.51 16.72
C LEU A 332 20.07 14.44 16.38
N TYR A 333 20.17 13.27 17.00
CA TYR A 333 19.03 12.44 17.44
C TYR A 333 19.60 11.30 18.28
N ALA A 334 19.71 11.58 19.58
CA ALA A 334 20.23 10.68 20.58
C ALA A 334 19.37 9.41 20.72
N SER A 335 20.08 8.30 20.88
CA SER A 335 19.69 6.99 21.42
C SER A 335 18.34 6.96 22.15
N THR A 336 17.37 6.23 21.60
CA THR A 336 16.18 5.75 22.32
C THR A 336 16.55 4.57 23.22
N GLU A 337 17.41 4.82 24.20
CA GLU A 337 17.60 3.93 25.33
C GLU A 337 16.58 4.35 26.40
N TRP A 338 15.67 3.46 26.78
CA TRP A 338 14.70 3.75 27.84
C TRP A 338 15.46 3.85 29.17
N VAL A 339 15.81 5.08 29.54
CA VAL A 339 16.70 5.37 30.67
C VAL A 339 16.05 5.11 32.05
N LEU A 340 14.72 5.05 32.11
CA LEU A 340 13.98 4.70 33.31
C LEU A 340 13.24 3.37 33.07
N GLY A 341 13.69 2.31 33.75
CA GLY A 341 13.08 1.00 33.67
C GLY A 341 11.73 0.92 34.41
N PRO A 342 10.99 -0.19 34.27
CA PRO A 342 9.65 -0.35 34.84
C PRO A 342 9.59 -0.31 36.38
N SER A 343 10.74 -0.35 37.06
CA SER A 343 10.86 -0.20 38.51
C SER A 343 11.19 1.23 38.96
N ALA A 344 11.34 2.19 38.04
CA ALA A 344 11.62 3.57 38.39
C ALA A 344 10.39 4.24 38.99
N THR A 345 10.58 4.94 40.10
CA THR A 345 9.55 5.73 40.76
C THR A 345 9.49 7.14 40.19
N GLY A 346 8.39 7.86 40.43
CA GLY A 346 8.26 9.26 40.00
C GLY A 346 9.36 10.17 40.56
N ASN A 347 9.89 9.85 41.75
CA ASN A 347 10.98 10.60 42.36
C ASN A 347 12.30 10.43 41.60
N ASP A 348 12.56 9.23 41.06
CA ASP A 348 13.75 8.97 40.25
C ASP A 348 13.77 9.79 38.95
N ALA A 349 12.59 10.08 38.39
CA ALA A 349 12.45 10.95 37.24
C ALA A 349 12.71 12.42 37.58
N ILE A 350 12.16 12.91 38.70
CA ILE A 350 12.34 14.30 39.15
C ILE A 350 13.82 14.56 39.48
N ASP A 351 14.47 13.64 40.19
CA ASP A 351 15.87 13.74 40.57
C ASP A 351 16.81 13.88 39.37
N ARG A 352 16.49 13.19 38.29
CA ARG A 352 17.31 13.15 37.08
C ARG A 352 17.07 14.32 36.15
N PHE A 353 15.82 14.73 35.98
CA PHE A 353 15.42 15.69 34.95
C PHE A 353 15.06 17.08 35.49
N ALA A 354 14.92 17.24 36.81
CA ALA A 354 14.60 18.52 37.44
C ALA A 354 15.48 18.82 38.68
N PRO A 355 16.82 18.78 38.57
CA PRO A 355 17.71 19.06 39.71
C PRO A 355 17.56 20.48 40.28
N LEU A 356 17.00 21.42 39.49
CA LEU A 356 16.73 22.80 39.92
C LEU A 356 15.64 22.92 41.00
N LEU A 357 14.81 21.88 41.21
CA LEU A 357 13.79 21.87 42.26
C LEU A 357 14.35 21.46 43.64
N LYS A 358 15.59 20.94 43.70
CA LYS A 358 16.23 20.52 44.94
C LYS A 358 17.09 21.60 45.61
N SER A 359 17.34 22.73 44.95
CA SER A 359 18.26 23.76 45.45
C SER A 359 17.59 25.08 45.87
N ILE A 360 16.27 25.11 46.09
CA ILE A 360 15.65 26.25 46.75
C ILE A 360 15.68 25.96 48.25
N ASP A 361 16.71 26.49 48.90
CA ASP A 361 16.76 26.61 50.35
C ASP A 361 15.66 27.62 50.74
N VAL A 362 14.55 27.11 51.28
CA VAL A 362 13.37 27.90 51.66
C VAL A 362 13.68 28.85 52.84
N ALA A 363 14.89 28.83 53.38
CA ALA A 363 15.33 29.70 54.47
C ALA A 363 15.78 31.11 54.04
N THR A 364 15.96 31.42 52.75
CA THR A 364 16.47 32.75 52.30
C THR A 364 15.42 33.68 51.68
N LEU A 365 14.14 33.33 51.69
CA LEU A 365 13.06 34.17 51.14
C LEU A 365 12.17 34.86 52.18
N LEU A 366 12.54 34.81 53.47
CA LEU A 366 11.93 35.60 54.54
C LEU A 366 13.01 36.04 55.55
N GLY A 367 13.79 37.06 55.18
CA GLY A 367 14.76 37.75 56.03
C GLY A 367 15.04 39.15 55.53
#